data_AF-A0A7W1K7F6-F1
#
_entry.id   AF-A0A7W1K7F6-F1
#
_cell.length_a   1.000
_cell.length_b   1.000
_cell.length_c   1.000
_cell.angle_alpha   90.00
_cell.angle_beta   90.00
_cell.angle_gamma   90.00
#
_symmetry.space_group_name_H-M   'P 1'
#
loop_
_entity.id
_entity.type
_entity.pdbx_description
1 polymer ?
#
loop_
_entity_poly.entity_id
_entity_poly.type
_entity_poly.pdbx_seq_one_letter_code
_entity_poly.pdbx_strand_id
1 'polypeptide(L)' 'MPRISSKHQITLPVEMLELTGLQAGDEVSFEADGPDRIVVRRTPPRPSQALGVFDGLYEPDYLERLRAGERA' A
#
# COMPACT_ATOMS: atom_id res chain seq x y z
N MET A 1 18.97 18.61 15.49
CA MET A 1 19.22 17.52 14.52
C MET A 1 18.44 16.29 14.95
N PRO A 2 17.68 15.65 14.05
CA PRO A 2 17.02 14.38 14.34
C PRO A 2 18.05 13.31 14.74
N ARG A 3 17.69 12.45 15.68
CA ARG A 3 18.52 11.33 16.13
C ARG A 3 17.68 10.05 16.14
N ILE A 4 18.26 8.94 15.71
CA ILE A 4 17.63 7.62 15.83
C ILE A 4 17.59 7.26 17.32
N SER A 5 16.39 7.05 17.85
CA SER A 5 16.20 6.62 19.24
C SER A 5 16.53 5.13 19.41
N SER A 6 16.63 4.67 20.66
CA SER A 6 16.77 3.24 20.97
C SER A 6 15.58 2.39 20.51
N LYS A 7 14.46 3.02 20.19
CA LYS A 7 13.27 2.37 19.59
C LYS A 7 13.30 2.41 18.06
N HIS A 8 14.42 2.82 17.46
CA HIS A 8 14.58 2.94 16.01
C HIS A 8 13.64 3.98 15.38
N GLN A 9 13.26 5.01 16.14
CA GLN A 9 12.40 6.09 15.67
C GLN A 9 13.24 7.32 15.34
N ILE A 10 12.84 8.03 14.29
CA ILE A 10 13.33 9.38 13.96
C ILE A 10 12.15 10.33 13.87
N THR A 11 12.35 11.56 14.32
CA THR A 11 11.39 12.63 14.05
C THR A 11 11.64 13.14 12.64
N LEU A 12 10.63 13.03 11.78
CA LEU A 12 10.65 13.64 10.45
C LEU A 12 10.36 15.14 10.59
N PRO A 13 11.22 16.03 10.05
CA PRO A 13 10.91 17.45 9.97
C PRO A 13 9.62 17.71 9.18
N VAL A 14 8.90 18.76 9.56
CA VAL A 14 7.61 19.09 8.92
C VAL A 14 7.80 19.40 7.44
N GLU A 15 8.87 20.09 7.07
CA GLU A 15 9.15 20.40 5.66
C GLU A 15 9.30 19.14 4.78
N MET A 16 9.78 18.03 5.33
CA MET A 16 9.91 16.77 4.58
C MET A 16 8.56 16.08 4.41
N LEU A 17 7.65 16.18 5.39
CA LEU A 17 6.29 15.67 5.24
C LEU A 17 5.52 16.45 4.17
N GLU A 18 5.66 17.78 4.15
CA GLU A 18 5.04 18.64 3.14
C GLU A 18 5.55 18.32 1.72
N LEU A 19 6.86 18.17 1.54
CA LEU A 19 7.46 17.84 0.24
C LEU A 19 7.07 16.45 -0.28
N THR A 20 6.89 15.48 0.61
CA THR A 20 6.56 14.10 0.25
C THR A 20 5.05 13.83 0.23
N GLY A 21 4.25 14.73 0.80
CA GLY A 21 2.82 14.56 1.01
C GLY A 21 2.45 13.44 2.00
N LEU A 22 3.42 12.92 2.76
CA LEU A 22 3.19 11.92 3.80
C LEU A 22 2.51 12.56 5.02
N GLN A 23 1.59 11.83 5.63
CA GLN A 23 0.76 12.31 6.74
C GLN A 23 0.67 11.28 7.85
N ALA A 24 0.27 11.73 9.05
CA ALA A 24 0.00 10.83 10.16
C ALA A 24 -1.13 9.85 9.80
N GLY A 25 -0.89 8.56 10.05
CA GLY A 25 -1.82 7.48 9.71
C GLY A 25 -1.54 6.79 8.37
N ASP A 26 -0.63 7.32 7.53
CA ASP A 26 -0.20 6.62 6.32
C ASP A 26 0.48 5.28 6.67
N GLU A 27 0.06 4.19 6.01
CA GLU A 27 0.86 2.96 5.96
C GLU A 27 2.05 3.17 4.99
N VAL A 28 3.26 2.83 5.43
CA VAL A 28 4.49 3.01 4.64
C VAL A 28 5.33 1.74 4.60
N SER A 29 6.11 1.60 3.52
CA SER A 29 7.13 0.57 3.34
C SER A 29 8.51 1.19 3.33
N PHE A 30 9.50 0.44 3.81
CA PHE A 30 10.90 0.86 3.86
C PHE A 30 11.76 -0.02 2.96
N GLU A 31 12.69 0.59 2.24
CA GLU A 31 13.69 -0.08 1.41
C GLU A 31 15.08 0.50 1.73
N ALA A 32 16.09 -0.35 1.87
CA ALA A 32 17.48 0.11 2.01
C ALA A 32 18.07 0.38 0.61
N ASP A 33 18.56 1.60 0.39
CA ASP A 33 19.18 2.05 -0.87
C ASP A 33 20.67 2.32 -0.64
N GLY A 34 21.41 1.28 -0.25
CA GLY A 34 22.83 1.36 0.09
C GLY A 34 23.13 1.46 1.59
N PRO A 35 24.32 1.95 1.99
CA PRO A 35 24.83 1.82 3.35
C PRO A 35 24.19 2.76 4.39
N ASP A 36 23.63 3.90 3.96
CA ASP A 36 23.14 4.96 4.85
C ASP A 36 21.85 5.63 4.37
N ARG A 37 21.20 5.05 3.36
CA ARG A 37 19.98 5.59 2.79
C ARG A 37 18.83 4.60 2.91
N ILE A 38 17.70 5.14 3.36
CA ILE A 38 16.42 4.42 3.43
C ILE A 38 15.42 5.20 2.58
N VAL A 39 14.73 4.49 1.70
CA VAL A 39 13.62 5.03 0.93
C VAL A 39 12.32 4.62 1.62
N VAL A 40 11.49 5.62 1.93
CA VAL A 40 10.16 5.44 2.51
C VAL A 40 9.13 5.75 1.44
N ARG A 41 8.18 4.84 1.22
CA ARG A 41 7.08 5.02 0.27
C ARG A 41 5.76 4.68 0.93
N ARG A 42 4.68 5.34 0.51
CA ARG A 42 3.32 4.96 0.90
C ARG A 42 3.05 3.54 0.39
N THR A 43 2.54 2.68 1.26
CA THR A 43 2.18 1.32 0.88
C THR A 43 0.97 1.39 -0.03
N PRO A 44 1.04 0.85 -1.27
CA PRO A 44 -0.14 0.80 -2.12
C PRO A 44 -1.19 -0.12 -1.46
N PRO A 45 -2.49 0.16 -1.64
CA PRO A 45 -3.55 -0.69 -1.10
C PRO A 45 -3.31 -2.14 -1.51
N ARG A 46 -3.30 -3.03 -0.52
CA ARG A 46 -3.05 -4.46 -0.74
C ARG A 46 -4.23 -5.04 -1.52
N PRO A 47 -4.03 -5.62 -2.71
CA PRO A 47 -5.12 -6.26 -3.45
C PRO A 47 -5.82 -7.31 -2.61
N SER A 48 -5.10 -8.02 -1.74
CA SER A 48 -5.68 -9.02 -0.82
C SER A 48 -6.71 -8.48 0.17
N GLN A 49 -6.76 -7.17 0.44
CA GLN A 49 -7.83 -6.56 1.23
C GLN A 49 -9.09 -6.27 0.41
N ALA A 50 -8.97 -6.22 -0.93
CA ALA A 50 -10.08 -6.01 -1.85
C ALA A 50 -10.53 -7.31 -2.56
N LEU A 51 -9.65 -8.32 -2.65
CA LEU A 51 -9.94 -9.62 -3.22
C LEU A 51 -10.99 -10.34 -2.34
N GLY A 52 -12.14 -10.64 -2.92
CA GLY A 52 -13.25 -11.31 -2.23
C GLY A 52 -14.23 -10.38 -1.51
N VAL A 53 -14.05 -9.05 -1.58
CA VAL A 53 -15.02 -8.07 -1.02
C VAL A 53 -16.31 -7.98 -1.85
N PHE A 54 -16.26 -8.38 -3.12
CA PHE A 54 -17.42 -8.47 -3.99
C PHE A 54 -17.87 -9.92 -4.14
N ASP A 55 -18.30 -10.53 -3.05
CA ASP A 55 -19.01 -11.80 -3.09
C ASP A 55 -20.45 -11.60 -3.58
N GLY A 56 -20.93 -12.47 -4.48
CA GLY A 56 -22.29 -12.41 -5.01
C GLY A 56 -22.57 -11.38 -6.10
N LEU A 57 -21.55 -10.71 -6.66
CA LEU A 57 -21.75 -9.77 -7.78
C LEU A 57 -22.21 -10.45 -9.08
N TYR A 58 -21.85 -11.73 -9.26
CA TYR A 58 -22.20 -12.53 -10.43
C TYR A 58 -23.09 -13.69 -10.01
N GLU A 59 -24.06 -14.01 -10.86
CA GLU A 59 -24.94 -15.15 -10.68
C GLU A 59 -24.16 -16.47 -10.66
N PRO A 60 -24.70 -17.52 -10.02
CA PRO A 60 -24.21 -18.87 -10.20
C PRO A 60 -24.01 -19.20 -11.69
N ASP A 61 -22.92 -19.91 -12.01
CA ASP A 61 -22.53 -20.33 -13.37
C ASP A 61 -22.14 -19.22 -14.36
N TYR A 62 -22.13 -17.94 -13.96
CA TYR A 62 -21.72 -16.81 -14.83
C TYR A 62 -20.37 -17.04 -15.51
N LEU A 63 -19.36 -17.50 -14.77
CA LEU A 63 -18.02 -17.73 -15.32
C LEU A 63 -17.98 -18.90 -16.30
N GLU A 64 -18.78 -19.94 -16.10
CA GLU A 64 -18.84 -21.07 -17.04
C GLU A 64 -19.51 -20.66 -18.35
N ARG A 65 -20.57 -19.86 -18.28
CA ARG A 65 -21.23 -19.29 -19.46
C ARG A 65 -20.30 -18.38 -20.26
N LEU A 66 -19.54 -17.52 -19.57
CA LEU A 66 -18.56 -16.64 -20.20
C LEU A 66 -17.46 -17.44 -20.91
N ARG A 67 -16.94 -18.51 -20.29
CA ARG A 67 -15.93 -19.41 -20.89
C ARG A 67 -16.49 -20.21 -22.07
N ALA A 68 -17.79 -20.52 -22.05
CA ALA A 68 -18.49 -21.15 -23.17
C ALA A 68 -18.71 -20.20 -24.36
N GLY A 69 -18.33 -18.92 -24.24
CA GLY A 69 -18.41 -17.94 -25.32
C GLY A 69 -19.76 -17.24 -25.42
N GLU A 70 -20.63 -17.37 -24.43
CA GLU A 70 -21.83 -16.55 -24.34
C GLU A 70 -21.41 -15.10 -24.06
N ARG A 71 -21.74 -14.19 -24.97
CA ARG A 71 -21.62 -12.76 -24.68
C ARG A 71 -22.74 -12.37 -23.71
N ALA A 72 -22.37 -11.65 -22.65
CA ALA A 72 -23.30 -10.96 -21.76
C ALA A 72 -24.14 -9.92 -22.54
#